data_AF-A0A8H2QMP7-F1
#
_entry.id   AF-A0A8H2QMP7-F1
#
_cell.length_a   1.000
_cell.length_b   1.000
_cell.length_c   1.000
_cell.angle_alpha   90.00
_cell.angle_beta   90.00
_cell.angle_gamma   90.00
#
_symmetry.space_group_name_H-M   'P 1'
#
loop_
_entity.id
_entity.type
_entity.pdbx_description
1 polymer ?
#
loop_
_entity_poly.entity_id
_entity_poly.type
_entity_poly.pdbx_seq_one_letter_code
_entity_poly.pdbx_strand_id
1 'polypeptide(L)'
;MLIRFGDFESHLEVGYESVTEQRENPFLLQDSENYTAIDSLQNTTDFKQNTLKFKSNLNYALSKHIELSAGLSLDYIDVNAGYVKNNDWILSPKGRLGLKNLKIGALSFSYSKSYSTPQANILLPNYQLSS
;
A
#
# COMPACT_ATOMS: atom_id res chain seq x y z
N MET A 1 -11.86 15.42 9.01
CA MET A 1 -12.14 16.51 9.97
C MET A 1 -11.13 17.62 9.76
N LEU A 2 -11.60 18.84 9.51
CA LEU A 2 -10.75 20.01 9.33
C LEU A 2 -10.92 20.95 10.52
N ILE A 3 -9.81 21.36 11.12
CA ILE A 3 -9.76 22.34 12.20
C ILE A 3 -8.90 23.52 11.74
N ARG A 4 -9.39 24.75 11.91
CA ARG A 4 -8.64 25.97 11.61
C ARG A 4 -8.70 26.92 12.80
N PHE A 5 -7.53 27.40 13.23
CA PHE A 5 -7.38 28.39 14.30
C PHE A 5 -6.29 29.39 13.92
N GLY A 6 -6.70 30.58 13.46
CA GLY A 6 -5.77 31.62 13.00
C GLY A 6 -4.89 31.10 11.86
N ASP A 7 -3.58 31.17 12.06
CA ASP A 7 -2.56 30.73 11.09
C ASP A 7 -2.32 29.21 11.09
N PHE A 8 -3.04 28.45 11.92
CA PHE A 8 -2.93 27.00 12.05
C PHE A 8 -4.13 26.28 11.41
N GLU A 9 -3.83 25.27 10.60
CA GLU A 9 -4.81 24.38 9.98
C GLU A 9 -4.40 22.93 10.19
N SER A 10 -5.34 22.10 10.66
CA SER A 10 -5.16 20.68 10.84
C SER A 10 -6.24 19.91 10.09
N HIS A 11 -5.84 18.88 9.34
CA HIS A 11 -6.74 17.97 8.66
C HIS A 11 -6.46 16.54 9.09
N LEU A 12 -7.48 15.85 9.57
CA LEU A 12 -7.43 14.45 9.96
C LEU A 12 -8.42 13.65 9.11
N GLU A 13 -7.96 12.56 8.53
CA GLU A 13 -8.73 11.68 7.67
C GLU A 13 -8.53 10.22 8.11
N VAL A 14 -9.64 9.50 8.20
CA VAL A 14 -9.66 8.06 8.47
C VAL A 14 -10.42 7.40 7.35
N GLY A 15 -9.83 6.34 6.79
CA GLY A 15 -10.40 5.56 5.71
C GLY A 15 -10.33 4.08 5.99
N TYR A 16 -11.26 3.35 5.39
CA TYR A 16 -11.25 1.90 5.35
C TYR A 16 -11.55 1.44 3.94
N GLU A 17 -10.81 0.45 3.47
CA GLU A 17 -10.98 -0.17 2.17
C GLU A 17 -10.89 -1.68 2.32
N SER A 18 -11.80 -2.40 1.67
CA SER A 18 -11.77 -3.86 1.61
C SER A 18 -11.90 -4.28 0.16
N VAL A 19 -10.96 -5.11 -0.29
CA VAL A 19 -10.93 -5.68 -1.62
C VAL A 19 -10.97 -7.19 -1.46
N THR A 20 -11.86 -7.84 -2.19
CA THR A 20 -11.92 -9.29 -2.30
C THR A 20 -11.95 -9.65 -3.78
N GLU A 21 -11.05 -10.52 -4.20
CA GLU A 21 -10.94 -10.95 -5.59
C GLU A 21 -10.47 -12.41 -5.64
N GLN A 22 -10.83 -13.10 -6.72
CA GLN A 22 -10.25 -14.41 -7.02
C GLN A 22 -9.08 -14.20 -7.96
N ARG A 23 -7.90 -14.66 -7.57
CA ARG A 23 -6.69 -14.57 -8.40
C ARG A 23 -6.37 -15.93 -9.01
N GLU A 24 -6.23 -15.96 -10.34
CA GLU A 24 -5.67 -17.10 -11.06
C GLU A 24 -4.15 -17.10 -10.88
N ASN A 25 -3.61 -18.16 -10.29
CA ASN A 25 -2.16 -18.33 -10.19
C ASN A 25 -1.68 -19.29 -11.28
N PRO A 26 -0.73 -18.88 -12.14
CA PRO A 26 -0.15 -19.81 -13.11
C PRO A 26 0.64 -20.89 -12.37
N PHE A 27 0.52 -22.14 -12.81
CA PHE A 27 1.39 -23.21 -12.34
C PHE A 27 2.81 -22.96 -12.85
N LEU A 28 3.80 -23.01 -11.95
CA LEU A 28 5.23 -22.98 -12.31
C LEU A 28 5.65 -24.35 -12.85
N LEU A 29 5.08 -24.77 -13.98
CA LEU A 29 5.58 -25.90 -14.78
C LEU A 29 6.25 -25.32 -16.03
N GLN A 30 7.37 -24.63 -15.84
CA GLN A 30 8.24 -24.21 -16.93
C GLN A 30 9.44 -25.16 -16.98
N ASP A 31 9.67 -25.73 -18.17
CA ASP A 31 10.79 -26.59 -18.59
C ASP A 31 10.70 -28.12 -18.35
N SER A 32 9.68 -28.77 -18.91
CA SER A 32 9.93 -30.10 -19.48
C SER A 32 9.11 -30.30 -20.76
N GLU A 33 9.81 -30.46 -21.89
CA GLU A 33 9.29 -30.44 -23.27
C GLU A 33 8.28 -31.55 -23.63
N ASN A 34 7.65 -32.26 -22.69
CA ASN A 34 6.88 -33.48 -23.00
C ASN A 34 5.66 -33.77 -22.12
N TYR A 35 4.93 -32.76 -21.63
CA TYR A 35 3.63 -33.01 -21.01
C TYR A 35 2.49 -32.41 -21.84
N THR A 36 1.76 -33.31 -22.50
CA THR A 36 0.38 -33.14 -22.95
C THR A 36 -0.40 -32.35 -21.91
N ALA A 37 -1.10 -31.32 -22.39
CA ALA A 37 -1.98 -30.43 -21.63
C ALA A 37 -2.59 -31.12 -20.41
N ILE A 38 -2.10 -30.76 -19.22
CA ILE A 38 -2.84 -30.97 -17.98
C ILE A 38 -4.00 -29.98 -18.05
N ASP A 39 -5.04 -30.38 -18.79
CA ASP A 39 -6.26 -29.61 -18.91
C ASP A 39 -6.87 -29.46 -17.51
N SER A 40 -7.15 -28.22 -17.12
CA SER A 40 -8.09 -27.84 -16.05
C SER A 40 -7.65 -27.87 -14.57
N LEU A 41 -6.36 -27.92 -14.22
CA LEU A 41 -5.99 -27.44 -12.88
C LEU A 41 -6.13 -25.91 -12.88
N GLN A 42 -7.27 -25.40 -12.44
CA GLN A 42 -7.44 -23.98 -12.11
C GLN A 42 -7.00 -23.76 -10.67
N ASN A 43 -5.93 -22.98 -10.47
CA ASN A 43 -5.49 -22.56 -9.15
C ASN A 43 -6.09 -21.19 -8.82
N THR A 44 -7.32 -21.20 -8.32
CA THR A 44 -7.99 -20.01 -7.82
C THR A 44 -7.63 -19.82 -6.35
N THR A 45 -6.98 -18.70 -6.04
CA THR A 45 -6.74 -18.29 -4.65
C THR A 45 -7.69 -17.15 -4.31
N ASP A 46 -8.48 -17.33 -3.25
CA ASP A 46 -9.26 -16.24 -2.68
C ASP A 46 -8.31 -15.23 -2.04
N PHE A 47 -8.29 -14.02 -2.60
CA PHE A 47 -7.52 -12.90 -2.11
C PHE A 47 -8.46 -11.93 -1.40
N LYS A 48 -8.11 -11.58 -0.16
CA LYS A 48 -8.78 -10.55 0.63
C LYS A 48 -7.75 -9.58 1.20
N GLN A 49 -7.93 -8.30 0.93
CA GLN A 49 -7.12 -7.23 1.49
C GLN A 49 -8.02 -6.25 2.23
N ASN A 50 -7.66 -5.94 3.47
CA ASN A 50 -8.25 -4.87 4.24
C ASN A 50 -7.19 -3.80 4.47
N THR A 51 -7.54 -2.54 4.25
CA THR A 51 -6.65 -1.40 4.48
C THR A 51 -7.34 -0.40 5.39
N LEU A 52 -6.71 -0.08 6.52
CA LEU A 52 -7.08 1.04 7.37
C LEU A 52 -6.11 2.18 7.10
N LYS A 53 -6.65 3.35 6.73
CA LYS A 53 -5.87 4.52 6.34
C LYS A 53 -6.05 5.61 7.40
N PHE A 54 -4.97 6.11 7.93
CA PHE A 54 -4.96 7.29 8.80
C PHE A 54 -4.06 8.35 8.18
N LYS A 55 -4.59 9.56 8.01
CA LYS A 55 -3.83 10.68 7.47
C LYS A 55 -4.05 11.92 8.29
N SER A 56 -2.96 12.53 8.72
CA SER A 56 -2.96 13.79 9.45
C SER A 56 -2.08 14.78 8.71
N ASN A 57 -2.59 15.97 8.45
CA ASN A 57 -1.83 17.08 7.91
C ASN A 57 -1.97 18.27 8.85
N LEU A 58 -0.87 18.97 9.05
CA LEU A 58 -0.75 20.21 9.79
C LEU A 58 -0.16 21.24 8.85
N ASN A 59 -0.73 22.43 8.86
CA ASN A 59 -0.25 23.57 8.13
C ASN A 59 -0.18 24.78 9.06
N TYR A 60 0.90 25.54 8.96
CA TYR A 60 1.16 26.70 9.79
C TYR A 60 1.76 27.84 8.98
N ALA A 61 1.03 28.95 8.90
CA ALA A 61 1.51 30.17 8.25
C ALA A 61 2.33 31.00 9.24
N LEU A 62 3.65 30.80 9.25
CA LEU A 62 4.58 31.62 10.05
C LEU A 62 4.48 33.11 9.73
N SER A 63 4.26 33.44 8.45
CA SER A 63 4.02 34.80 7.99
C SER A 63 3.35 34.78 6.60
N LYS A 64 3.05 35.97 6.05
CA LYS A 64 2.62 36.12 4.65
C LYS A 64 3.62 35.54 3.63
N HIS A 65 4.87 35.28 4.04
CA HIS A 65 5.95 34.83 3.18
C HIS A 65 6.39 33.39 3.47
N ILE A 66 6.04 32.82 4.63
CA ILE A 66 6.56 31.52 5.07
C ILE A 66 5.41 30.65 5.55
N GLU A 67 5.32 29.45 4.98
CA GLU A 67 4.36 28.42 5.35
C GLU A 67 5.08 27.11 5.63
N LEU A 68 4.72 26.45 6.72
CA LEU A 68 5.22 25.13 7.10
C LEU A 68 4.06 24.14 7.05
N SER A 69 4.25 23.04 6.34
CA SER A 69 3.31 21.94 6.36
C SER A 69 4.01 20.65 6.79
N ALA A 70 3.38 19.88 7.66
CA ALA A 70 3.79 18.55 8.05
C ALA A 70 2.62 17.59 7.83
N GLY A 71 2.88 16.43 7.26
CA GLY A 71 1.89 15.40 6.99
C GLY A 71 2.40 14.04 7.45
N LEU A 72 1.49 13.21 7.93
CA LEU A 72 1.74 11.84 8.33
C LEU A 72 0.62 10.98 7.75
N SER A 73 0.98 9.99 6.93
CA SER A 73 0.08 8.91 6.53
C SER A 73 0.52 7.62 7.20
N LEU A 74 -0.43 6.88 7.74
CA LEU A 74 -0.22 5.56 8.32
C LEU A 74 -1.28 4.63 7.75
N ASP A 75 -0.85 3.65 6.98
CA ASP A 75 -1.74 2.63 6.43
C ASP A 75 -1.43 1.29 7.08
N TYR A 76 -2.44 0.65 7.65
CA TYR A 76 -2.38 -0.74 8.08
C TYR A 76 -3.00 -1.61 7.00
N ILE A 77 -2.23 -2.55 6.47
CA ILE A 77 -2.67 -3.48 5.43
C ILE A 77 -2.70 -4.88 6.03
N ASP A 78 -3.83 -5.55 5.95
CA ASP A 78 -4.02 -6.97 6.29
C ASP A 78 -4.40 -7.73 5.02
N VAL A 79 -3.54 -8.62 4.58
CA VAL A 79 -3.71 -9.44 3.38
C VAL A 79 -3.88 -10.89 3.78
N ASN A 80 -4.90 -11.52 3.22
CA ASN A 80 -5.15 -12.95 3.30
C ASN A 80 -5.27 -13.50 1.87
N ALA A 81 -4.40 -14.45 1.52
CA ALA A 81 -4.36 -15.09 0.22
C ALA A 81 -4.20 -16.60 0.42
N GLY A 82 -5.30 -17.34 0.49
CA GLY A 82 -5.31 -18.77 0.77
C GLY A 82 -4.63 -19.12 2.11
N TYR A 83 -3.44 -19.71 2.06
CA TYR A 83 -2.64 -20.07 3.25
C TYR A 83 -1.69 -18.98 3.72
N VAL A 84 -1.52 -17.91 2.95
CA VAL A 84 -0.60 -16.81 3.27
C VAL A 84 -1.39 -15.68 3.91
N LYS A 85 -1.05 -15.36 5.15
CA LYS A 85 -1.51 -14.15 5.83
C LYS A 85 -0.33 -13.24 6.07
N ASN A 86 -0.44 -11.98 5.67
CA ASN A 86 0.58 -10.97 5.90
C ASN A 86 -0.06 -9.66 6.37
N ASN A 87 0.61 -8.97 7.28
CA ASN A 87 0.23 -7.62 7.67
C ASN A 87 1.44 -6.68 7.61
N ASP A 88 1.21 -5.43 7.24
CA ASP A 88 2.27 -4.41 7.25
C ASP A 88 1.70 -3.05 7.68
N TRP A 89 2.58 -2.25 8.26
CA TRP A 89 2.34 -0.86 8.59
C TRP A 89 3.19 0.02 7.69
N ILE A 90 2.53 0.89 6.93
CA ILE A 90 3.20 1.82 6.01
C ILE A 90 3.12 3.22 6.60
N LEU A 91 4.27 3.72 7.05
CA LEU A 91 4.42 5.10 7.52
C LEU A 91 4.99 5.97 6.40
N SER A 92 4.26 7.02 6.03
CA SER A 92 4.66 7.97 4.99
C SER A 92 4.62 9.40 5.53
N PRO A 93 5.72 9.87 6.16
CA PRO A 93 5.85 11.25 6.61
C PRO A 93 6.19 12.18 5.43
N LYS A 94 5.68 13.41 5.52
CA LYS A 94 5.94 14.48 4.55
C LYS A 94 6.12 15.80 5.29
N GLY A 95 7.02 16.64 4.80
CA GLY A 95 7.10 18.03 5.23
C GLY A 95 7.38 18.96 4.06
N ARG A 96 6.96 20.21 4.22
CA ARG A 96 7.10 21.26 3.22
C ARG A 96 7.37 22.59 3.91
N LEU A 97 8.35 23.33 3.39
CA LEU A 97 8.59 24.73 3.67
C LEU A 97 8.28 25.52 2.40
N GLY A 98 7.21 26.32 2.42
CA GLY A 98 6.86 27.24 1.36
C GLY A 98 7.42 28.63 1.62
N LEU A 99 8.24 29.15 0.70
CA LEU A 99 8.76 30.52 0.72
C LEU A 99 8.00 31.36 -0.32
N LYS A 100 6.80 31.81 0.05
CA LYS A 100 5.92 32.62 -0.80
C LYS A 100 6.49 34.02 -0.98
N ASN A 101 6.29 34.59 -2.17
CA ASN A 101 6.70 35.97 -2.53
C ASN A 101 8.20 36.28 -2.47
N LEU A 102 9.06 35.31 -2.16
CA LEU A 102 10.52 35.47 -2.17
C LEU A 102 11.18 35.07 -3.50
N LYS A 103 10.42 34.55 -4.48
CA LYS A 103 10.92 33.92 -5.74
C LYS A 103 11.84 32.70 -5.53
N ILE A 104 11.99 32.21 -4.29
CA ILE A 104 12.86 31.07 -3.93
C ILE A 104 12.12 29.72 -4.08
N GLY A 105 10.79 29.73 -4.17
CA GLY A 105 9.98 28.52 -4.38
C GLY A 105 9.61 27.79 -3.08
N ALA A 106 9.59 26.46 -3.10
CA ALA A 106 9.27 25.65 -1.93
C ALA A 106 10.22 24.46 -1.82
N LEU A 107 10.56 24.09 -0.59
CA LEU A 107 11.31 22.89 -0.27
C LEU A 107 10.34 21.84 0.27
N SER A 108 10.43 20.61 -0.22
CA SER A 108 9.60 19.51 0.26
C SER A 108 10.42 18.25 0.44
N PHE A 109 10.20 17.57 1.55
CA PHE A 109 10.71 16.24 1.81
C PHE A 109 9.53 15.29 2.02
N SER A 110 9.61 14.10 1.45
CA SER A 110 8.60 13.07 1.65
C SER A 110 9.26 11.71 1.61
N TYR A 111 8.82 10.83 2.51
CA TYR A 111 9.16 9.42 2.48
C TYR A 111 7.90 8.63 2.19
N SER A 112 7.99 7.70 1.25
CA SER A 112 6.90 6.80 0.88
C SER A 112 7.47 5.40 0.80
N LYS A 113 6.90 4.48 1.57
CA LYS A 113 7.19 3.05 1.46
C LYS A 113 6.07 2.41 0.65
N SER A 114 6.41 1.65 -0.38
CA SER A 114 5.43 0.83 -1.11
C SER A 114 5.36 -0.56 -0.48
N TYR A 115 4.17 -1.16 -0.51
CA TYR A 115 3.96 -2.55 -0.15
C TYR A 115 3.68 -3.36 -1.41
N SER A 116 4.45 -4.42 -1.61
CA SER A 116 4.21 -5.39 -2.67
C SER A 116 3.28 -6.47 -2.13
N THR A 117 2.13 -6.67 -2.79
CA THR A 117 1.22 -7.75 -2.41
C THR A 117 1.92 -9.10 -2.53
N PRO A 118 1.81 -10.00 -1.53
CA PRO A 118 2.41 -11.32 -1.60
C PRO A 118 1.85 -12.10 -2.79
N GLN A 119 2.76 -12.76 -3.52
CA GLN A 119 2.39 -13.73 -4.55
C GLN A 119 2.00 -15.04 -3.85
N ALA A 120 0.85 -15.61 -4.21
CA ALA A 120 0.41 -16.89 -3.69
C ALA A 120 1.03 -18.01 -4.54
N ASN A 121 2.25 -18.43 -4.19
CA ASN A 121 2.89 -19.56 -4.84
C ASN A 121 2.46 -20.85 -4.14
N ILE A 122 1.65 -21.68 -4.80
CA ILE A 122 1.41 -23.05 -4.33
C ILE A 122 2.53 -23.92 -4.89
N LEU A 123 3.46 -24.31 -4.00
CA LEU A 123 4.31 -25.46 -4.23
C LEU A 123 3.42 -26.69 -4.05
N LEU A 124 3.08 -27.39 -5.13
CA LEU A 124 2.62 -28.77 -4.99
C LEU A 124 3.82 -29.53 -4.39
N PRO A 125 3.75 -30.07 -3.16
CA PRO A 125 4.70 -31.07 -2.75
C PRO A 125 4.61 -32.17 -3.79
N ASN A 126 5.73 -32.61 -4.35
CA ASN A 126 5.81 -33.68 -5.33
C ASN A 126 5.10 -34.95 -4.80
N TYR A 127 3.79 -35.03 -4.97
CA TYR A 127 3.02 -36.26 -5.03
C TYR A 127 2.96 -36.68 -6.50
N GLN A 128 4.13 -36.75 -7.14
CA GLN A 128 4.25 -37.65 -8.26
C GLN A 128 4.20 -39.04 -7.62
N LEU A 129 3.01 -39.66 -7.70
CA LEU A 129 2.86 -41.09 -7.53
C LEU A 129 3.97 -41.75 -8.35
N SER A 130 4.97 -42.29 -7.67
CA SER A 130 5.90 -43.23 -8.25
C SER A 130 5.07 -44.40 -8.77
N SER A 131 4.85 -44.45 -10.09
CA SER A 131 4.39 -45.64 -10.79
C SER A 131 5.57 -46.54 -11.11
#